data_AF-A0A1G4Q330-F1
#
_entry.id   AF-A0A1G4Q330-F1
#
_cell.length_a   1.000
_cell.length_b   1.000
_cell.length_c   1.000
_cell.angle_alpha   90.00
_cell.angle_beta   90.00
_cell.angle_gamma   90.00
#
_symmetry.space_group_name_H-M   'P 1'
#
loop_
_entity.id
_entity.type
_entity.pdbx_description
1 polymer ?
#
loop_
_entity_poly.entity_id
_entity_poly.type
_entity_poly.pdbx_seq_one_letter_code
_entity_poly.pdbx_strand_id
1 'polypeptide(L)'
;MAFKTPAKGMSRSKGLQTKKPLQAKPQSPADQIKAQKKAVQAATLRALEKARRVAAEQGVELSEWENDFIDGVTERVKTYGRAFADPDKGAMNGTLSLRQGVKLREIRKKAQKGKQAAPEED
;
A
#
# COMPACT_ATOMS: atom_id res chain seq x y z
N MET A 1 -57.34 -20.06 -14.48
CA MET A 1 -56.12 -20.25 -15.29
C MET A 1 -55.47 -18.90 -15.55
N ALA A 2 -54.15 -18.91 -15.78
CA ALA A 2 -53.27 -17.80 -16.23
C ALA A 2 -52.49 -17.02 -15.14
N PHE A 3 -51.28 -17.50 -14.88
CA PHE A 3 -50.14 -16.74 -14.37
C PHE A 3 -49.62 -15.78 -15.45
N LYS A 4 -49.30 -14.53 -15.11
CA LYS A 4 -48.49 -13.65 -15.98
C LYS A 4 -47.75 -12.57 -15.17
N THR A 5 -46.50 -12.86 -14.81
CA THR A 5 -45.53 -11.87 -14.33
C THR A 5 -44.88 -11.20 -15.54
N PRO A 6 -44.78 -9.86 -15.64
CA PRO A 6 -43.88 -9.24 -16.60
C PRO A 6 -42.49 -9.09 -15.97
N ALA A 7 -41.56 -9.95 -16.38
CA ALA A 7 -40.13 -9.75 -16.17
C ALA A 7 -39.68 -8.52 -17.00
N LYS A 8 -39.51 -7.37 -16.33
CA LYS A 8 -38.90 -6.17 -16.94
C LYS A 8 -37.41 -6.46 -17.12
N GLY A 9 -37.01 -6.62 -18.38
CA GLY A 9 -35.70 -7.06 -18.81
C GLY A 9 -34.53 -6.29 -18.19
N MET A 10 -33.58 -7.04 -17.65
CA MET A 10 -32.22 -6.60 -17.34
C MET A 10 -31.56 -6.15 -18.65
N SER A 11 -31.47 -4.84 -18.85
CA SER A 11 -30.75 -4.25 -19.99
C SER A 11 -29.28 -4.68 -19.89
N ARG A 12 -28.83 -5.46 -20.87
CA ARG A 12 -27.44 -5.93 -20.97
C ARG A 12 -26.56 -4.70 -21.12
N SER A 13 -25.78 -4.39 -20.10
CA SER A 13 -24.80 -3.31 -20.13
C SER A 13 -23.92 -3.46 -21.38
N LYS A 14 -23.93 -2.41 -22.18
CA LYS A 14 -23.13 -2.24 -23.40
C LYS A 14 -21.67 -2.56 -23.04
N GLY A 15 -21.14 -3.62 -23.65
CA GLY A 15 -19.85 -4.19 -23.29
C GLY A 15 -18.75 -3.12 -23.26
N LEU A 16 -17.88 -3.21 -22.26
CA LEU A 16 -16.62 -2.49 -22.24
C LEU A 16 -15.85 -2.85 -23.51
N GLN A 17 -15.92 -1.99 -24.52
CA GLN A 17 -15.09 -2.10 -25.71
C GLN A 17 -13.68 -1.68 -25.33
N THR A 18 -12.87 -2.64 -24.86
CA THR A 18 -11.44 -2.48 -24.64
C THR A 18 -10.73 -2.32 -25.98
N LYS A 19 -10.72 -1.10 -26.53
CA LYS A 19 -9.99 -0.77 -27.76
C LYS A 19 -8.50 -0.57 -27.46
N LYS A 20 -7.78 -1.69 -27.30
CA LYS A 20 -6.37 -1.90 -27.69
C LYS A 20 -5.89 -3.22 -27.10
N PRO A 21 -5.43 -4.19 -27.91
CA PRO A 21 -4.59 -5.25 -27.38
C PRO A 21 -3.28 -4.56 -27.00
N LEU A 22 -3.01 -4.40 -25.71
CA LEU A 22 -1.66 -4.14 -25.25
C LEU A 22 -0.84 -5.39 -25.64
N GLN A 23 -0.25 -5.37 -26.84
CA GLN A 23 0.83 -6.28 -27.21
C GLN A 23 2.08 -5.91 -26.39
N ALA A 24 1.98 -6.06 -25.08
CA ALA A 24 3.14 -6.26 -24.26
C ALA A 24 3.61 -7.68 -24.58
N LYS A 25 4.84 -7.82 -25.12
CA LYS A 25 5.52 -9.11 -25.14
C LYS A 25 5.32 -9.76 -23.77
N PRO A 26 4.93 -11.04 -23.68
CA PRO A 26 4.79 -11.71 -22.40
C PRO A 26 6.11 -11.53 -21.68
N GLN A 27 6.12 -10.69 -20.64
CA GLN A 27 7.32 -10.44 -19.85
C GLN A 27 7.78 -11.81 -19.37
N SER A 28 9.06 -12.12 -19.56
CA SER A 28 9.57 -13.40 -19.09
C SER A 28 9.26 -13.54 -17.59
N PRO A 29 9.13 -14.75 -17.05
CA PRO A 29 8.91 -14.93 -15.61
C PRO A 29 9.92 -14.15 -14.75
N ALA A 30 11.17 -14.01 -15.22
CA ALA A 30 12.20 -13.21 -14.56
C ALA A 30 11.89 -11.70 -14.57
N ASP A 31 11.39 -11.15 -15.69
CA ASP A 31 11.01 -9.74 -15.79
C ASP A 31 9.81 -9.41 -14.90
N GLN A 32 8.85 -10.34 -14.81
CA GLN A 32 7.69 -10.20 -13.93
C GLN A 32 8.12 -10.16 -12.46
N ILE A 33 9.03 -11.05 -12.04
CA ILE A 33 9.57 -11.06 -10.67
C ILE A 33 10.31 -9.75 -10.37
N LYS A 34 11.11 -9.23 -11.32
CA LYS A 34 11.81 -7.96 -11.17
C LYS A 34 10.85 -6.78 -11.06
N ALA A 35 9.79 -6.76 -11.89
CA ALA A 35 8.75 -5.74 -11.85
C ALA A 35 7.99 -5.77 -10.50
N GLN A 36 7.65 -6.97 -10.01
CA GLN A 36 7.03 -7.14 -8.70
C GLN A 36 7.92 -6.61 -7.57
N LYS A 37 9.21 -6.97 -7.53
CA LYS A 37 10.16 -6.46 -6.52
C LYS A 37 10.24 -4.93 -6.54
N LYS A 38 10.33 -4.33 -7.73
CA LYS A 38 10.34 -2.86 -7.88
C LYS A 38 9.03 -2.22 -7.42
N ALA A 39 7.89 -2.85 -7.70
CA ALA A 39 6.59 -2.38 -7.24
C ALA A 39 6.48 -2.42 -5.71
N VAL A 40 6.95 -3.50 -5.06
CA VAL A 40 6.96 -3.62 -3.60
C VAL A 40 7.90 -2.59 -2.96
N GLN A 41 9.07 -2.33 -3.56
CA GLN A 41 9.98 -1.24 -3.16
C GLN A 41 9.29 0.12 -3.20
N ALA A 42 8.70 0.47 -4.33
CA ALA A 42 8.01 1.74 -4.49
C ALA A 42 6.81 1.87 -3.53
N ALA A 43 6.05 0.80 -3.33
CA ALA A 43 4.94 0.78 -2.38
C ALA A 43 5.40 1.03 -0.94
N THR A 44 6.58 0.51 -0.57
CA THR A 44 7.17 0.68 0.76
C THR A 44 7.62 2.11 1.00
N LEU A 45 8.33 2.70 0.05
CA LEU A 45 8.75 4.10 0.12
C LEU A 45 7.54 5.03 0.22
N ARG A 46 6.49 4.78 -0.59
CA ARG A 46 5.23 5.53 -0.51
C ARG A 46 4.53 5.35 0.85
N ALA A 47 4.60 4.17 1.45
CA ALA A 47 3.99 3.92 2.75
C ALA A 47 4.72 4.67 3.89
N LEU A 48 6.05 4.73 3.84
CA LEU A 48 6.89 5.48 4.78
C LEU A 48 6.65 6.98 4.67
N GLU A 49 6.68 7.52 3.45
CA GLU A 49 6.36 8.91 3.16
C GLU A 49 4.94 9.28 3.64
N LYS A 50 3.96 8.40 3.36
CA LYS A 50 2.59 8.60 3.81
C LYS A 50 2.47 8.58 5.33
N ALA A 51 3.23 7.76 6.04
CA ALA A 51 3.22 7.76 7.50
C ALA A 51 3.67 9.11 8.06
N ARG A 52 4.78 9.65 7.53
CA ARG A 52 5.29 10.99 7.90
C ARG A 52 4.29 12.09 7.54
N ARG A 53 3.73 12.05 6.33
CA ARG A 53 2.76 13.05 5.86
C ARG A 53 1.49 13.07 6.70
N VAL A 54 0.93 11.89 7.01
CA VAL A 54 -0.28 11.80 7.83
C VAL A 54 0.01 12.26 9.26
N ALA A 55 1.18 11.96 9.83
CA ALA A 55 1.54 12.50 11.15
C ALA A 55 1.60 14.03 11.15
N ALA A 56 2.26 14.62 10.15
CA ALA A 56 2.34 16.08 9.99
C ALA A 56 0.96 16.72 9.75
N GLU A 57 0.13 16.15 8.88
CA GLU A 57 -1.24 16.62 8.61
C GLU A 57 -2.15 16.57 9.85
N GLN A 58 -1.88 15.66 10.79
CA GLN A 58 -2.67 15.49 12.01
C GLN A 58 -2.07 16.20 13.22
N GLY A 59 -0.99 16.97 13.04
CA GLY A 59 -0.30 17.65 14.14
C GLY A 59 0.30 16.68 15.18
N VAL A 60 0.47 15.40 14.83
CA VAL A 60 1.04 14.39 15.72
C VAL A 60 2.55 14.44 15.56
N GLU A 61 3.24 14.90 16.61
CA GLU A 61 4.69 14.86 16.65
C GLU A 61 5.15 13.40 16.74
N LEU A 62 5.84 12.95 15.69
CA LEU A 62 6.56 11.68 15.71
C LEU A 62 7.74 11.83 16.65
N SER A 63 7.97 10.81 17.49
CA SER A 63 9.17 10.80 18.33
C SER A 63 10.43 10.81 17.45
N GLU A 64 11.53 11.34 17.98
CA GLU A 64 12.84 11.35 17.31
C GLU A 64 13.19 9.95 16.75
N TRP A 65 13.04 8.92 17.58
CA TRP A 65 13.25 7.53 17.16
C TRP A 65 12.31 7.05 16.04
N GLU A 66 11.05 7.52 16.00
CA GLU A 66 10.11 7.18 14.91
C GLU A 66 10.52 7.87 13.59
N ASN A 67 11.07 9.08 13.64
CA ASN A 67 11.63 9.74 12.47
C ASN A 67 12.90 9.02 11.99
N ASP A 68 13.83 8.73 12.89
CA ASP A 68 15.06 7.98 12.57
C ASP A 68 14.75 6.60 11.99
N PHE A 69 13.73 5.93 12.53
CA PHE A 69 13.25 4.67 11.98
C PHE A 69 12.77 4.82 10.53
N ILE A 70 11.95 5.84 10.23
CA ILE A 70 11.44 6.07 8.88
C ILE A 70 12.59 6.40 7.92
N ASP A 71 13.52 7.26 8.33
CA ASP A 71 14.62 7.71 7.49
C ASP A 71 15.62 6.58 7.23
N GLY A 72 16.04 5.84 8.25
CA GLY A 72 16.97 4.71 8.11
C GLY A 72 16.39 3.54 7.29
N VAL A 73 15.09 3.26 7.45
CA VAL A 73 14.40 2.26 6.61
C VAL A 73 14.30 2.75 5.17
N THR A 74 13.99 4.03 4.96
CA THR A 74 13.90 4.65 3.63
C THR A 74 15.22 4.57 2.89
N GLU A 75 16.32 4.95 3.55
CA GLU A 75 17.67 4.90 2.99
C GLU A 75 18.03 3.47 2.58
N ARG A 76 17.81 2.49 3.46
CA ARG A 76 18.15 1.10 3.16
C ARG A 76 17.32 0.53 2.00
N VAL A 77 16.04 0.86 1.90
CA VAL A 77 15.21 0.46 0.75
C VAL A 77 15.70 1.10 -0.54
N LYS A 78 16.15 2.36 -0.51
CA LYS A 78 16.72 3.04 -1.68
C LYS A 78 18.05 2.41 -2.13
N THR A 79 18.94 2.12 -1.18
CA THR A 79 20.28 1.59 -1.46
C THR A 79 20.26 0.13 -1.90
N TYR A 80 19.51 -0.73 -1.21
CA TYR A 80 19.57 -2.18 -1.40
C TYR A 80 18.30 -2.79 -2.01
N GLY A 81 17.27 -1.97 -2.24
CA GLY A 81 15.97 -2.45 -2.69
C GLY A 81 15.17 -3.21 -1.62
N ARG A 82 15.67 -3.30 -0.39
CA ARG A 82 14.96 -3.86 0.78
C ARG A 82 15.62 -3.38 2.08
N ALA A 83 14.82 -3.11 3.10
CA ALA A 83 15.29 -2.77 4.45
C ALA A 83 15.79 -3.98 5.24
N PHE A 84 15.38 -5.18 4.84
CA PHE A 84 15.76 -6.41 5.52
C PHE A 84 15.97 -7.52 4.50
N ALA A 85 17.03 -8.32 4.70
CA ALA A 85 17.49 -9.30 3.72
C ALA A 85 17.28 -10.76 4.11
N ASP A 86 16.85 -11.00 5.33
CA ASP A 86 16.65 -12.34 5.87
C ASP A 86 15.18 -12.76 5.67
N PRO A 87 14.92 -13.82 4.86
CA PRO A 87 13.59 -14.31 4.53
C PRO A 87 12.80 -14.86 5.73
N ASP A 88 13.45 -15.26 6.82
CA ASP A 88 12.78 -15.81 8.00
C ASP A 88 12.15 -14.70 8.86
N LYS A 89 12.59 -13.46 8.66
CA LYS A 89 12.13 -12.29 9.42
C LYS A 89 11.21 -11.37 8.61
N GLY A 90 10.84 -11.74 7.38
CA GLY A 90 10.00 -10.94 6.49
C GLY A 90 9.35 -11.78 5.38
N ALA A 91 8.52 -11.17 4.53
CA ALA A 91 7.99 -11.90 3.38
C ALA A 91 9.13 -12.21 2.39
N MET A 92 9.15 -13.41 1.77
CA MET A 92 10.19 -13.81 0.80
C MET A 92 10.37 -12.83 -0.37
N ASN A 93 9.34 -12.04 -0.68
CA ASN A 93 9.32 -10.98 -1.70
C ASN A 93 9.11 -9.57 -1.11
N GLY A 94 9.11 -9.44 0.22
CA GLY A 94 8.91 -8.20 0.95
C GLY A 94 10.19 -7.38 1.07
N THR A 95 10.01 -6.09 1.29
CA THR A 95 11.07 -5.10 1.52
C THR A 95 11.33 -4.84 2.99
N LEU A 96 10.34 -5.07 3.86
CA LEU A 96 10.40 -4.86 5.30
C LEU A 96 10.37 -6.20 6.03
N SER A 97 11.03 -6.23 7.19
CA SER A 97 10.79 -7.27 8.19
C SER A 97 9.35 -7.19 8.73
N LEU A 98 8.81 -8.32 9.20
CA LEU A 98 7.51 -8.39 9.87
C LEU A 98 7.39 -7.35 11.00
N ARG A 99 8.42 -7.21 11.83
CA ARG A 99 8.43 -6.24 12.96
C ARG A 99 8.49 -4.80 12.48
N GLN A 100 9.24 -4.51 11.41
CA GLN A 100 9.27 -3.19 10.79
C GLN A 100 7.90 -2.82 10.21
N GLY A 101 7.21 -3.79 9.59
CA GLY A 101 5.84 -3.62 9.12
C GLY A 101 4.84 -3.38 10.26
N VAL A 102 4.98 -4.09 11.39
CA VAL A 102 4.18 -3.83 12.60
C VAL A 102 4.41 -2.40 13.08
N LYS A 103 5.66 -1.95 13.18
CA LYS A 103 5.98 -0.61 13.68
C LYS A 103 5.43 0.50 12.77
N LEU A 104 5.53 0.32 11.45
CA LEU A 104 4.94 1.26 10.49
C LEU A 104 3.41 1.37 10.65
N ARG A 105 2.73 0.26 10.95
CA ARG A 105 1.29 0.27 11.24
C ARG A 105 0.98 0.97 12.55
N GLU A 106 1.79 0.80 13.58
CA GLU A 106 1.64 1.52 14.84
C GLU A 106 1.79 3.03 14.65
N ILE A 107 2.83 3.48 13.94
CA ILE A 107 3.05 4.90 13.62
C ILE A 107 1.82 5.45 12.87
N ARG A 108 1.33 4.71 11.88
CA ARG A 108 0.13 5.12 11.13
C ARG A 108 -1.12 5.17 12.01
N LYS A 109 -1.31 4.20 12.91
CA LYS A 109 -2.42 4.19 13.88
C LYS A 109 -2.34 5.36 14.86
N LYS A 110 -1.13 5.69 15.34
CA LYS A 110 -0.86 6.84 16.21
C LYS A 110 -1.22 8.14 15.48
N ALA A 111 -0.76 8.30 14.25
CA ALA A 111 -1.11 9.44 13.40
C ALA A 111 -2.62 9.53 13.14
N GLN A 112 -3.30 8.40 12.93
CA GLN A 112 -4.76 8.36 12.74
C GLN A 112 -5.56 8.62 14.03
N LYS A 113 -5.05 8.23 15.21
CA LYS A 113 -5.71 8.55 16.49
C LYS A 113 -5.68 10.04 16.79
N GLY A 114 -4.64 10.77 16.37
CA GLY A 114 -4.64 12.24 16.42
C GLY A 114 -5.84 12.86 15.69
N LYS A 115 -6.32 12.20 14.62
CA LYS A 115 -7.53 12.61 13.87
C LYS A 115 -8.84 12.39 14.62
N GLN A 116 -8.89 11.49 15.59
CA GLN A 116 -10.11 11.15 16.34
C GLN A 116 -10.22 11.91 17.66
N ALA A 117 -9.16 12.58 18.12
CA ALA A 117 -9.15 13.39 19.34
C ALA A 117 -9.63 14.84 19.12
N ALA A 118 -10.08 15.19 17.91
CA ALA A 118 -10.87 16.38 17.63
C ALA A 118 -12.07 15.92 16.78
N PRO A 119 -13.34 16.03 17.22
CA PRO A 119 -13.92 17.13 18.03
C PRO A 119 -14.79 16.67 19.23
N GLU A 120 -14.74 17.41 20.33
CA GLU A 120 -15.92 17.67 21.18
C GLU A 120 -15.60 18.95 21.98
N GLU A 121 -15.90 20.08 21.35
CA GLU A 121 -16.20 21.32 22.06
C GLU A 121 -17.72 21.40 22.12
N ASP A 122 -18.29 21.23 23.32
CA ASP A 122 -19.52 21.89 23.80
C ASP A 122 -19.43 22.02 25.33
#